data_AF-A0A6L8QB28-F1
#
_entry.id   AF-A0A6L8QB28-F1
#
_cell.length_a   1.000
_cell.length_b   1.000
_cell.length_c   1.000
_cell.angle_alpha   90.00
_cell.angle_beta   90.00
_cell.angle_gamma   90.00
#
_symmetry.space_group_name_H-M   'P 1'
#
loop_
_entity.id
_entity.type
_entity.pdbx_description
1 polymer ?
#
loop_
_entity_poly.entity_id
_entity_poly.type
_entity_poly.pdbx_seq_one_letter_code
_entity_poly.pdbx_strand_id
1 'polypeptide(L)' 'MVEHPYTNSLIKEKSPYLLQHAHNPVNWHPWGDEPFKIAKEKKIPV' A
#
# COMPACT_ATOMS: atom_id res chain seq x y z
N MET A 1 7.97 13.74 -17.67
CA MET A 1 7.40 12.48 -17.14
C MET A 1 7.52 12.57 -15.64
N VAL A 2 6.43 12.42 -14.90
CA VAL A 2 6.52 12.44 -13.43
C VAL A 2 7.08 11.09 -13.00
N GLU A 3 8.27 11.10 -12.42
CA GLU A 3 8.87 9.89 -11.86
C GLU A 3 8.29 9.68 -10.46
N HIS A 4 7.80 8.47 -10.19
CA HIS A 4 7.28 8.10 -8.88
C HIS A 4 8.33 7.25 -8.15
N PRO A 5 9.12 7.83 -7.22
CA PRO A 5 10.18 7.10 -6.53
C PRO A 5 9.66 5.97 -5.64
N TYR A 6 8.38 6.01 -5.29
CA TYR A 6 7.69 4.98 -4.52
C TYR A 6 6.39 4.60 -5.23
N THR A 7 6.04 3.32 -5.16
CA THR A 7 4.73 2.82 -5.56
C THR A 7 4.35 1.69 -4.62
N ASN A 8 3.22 1.82 -3.93
CA ASN A 8 2.71 0.86 -2.98
C ASN A 8 1.51 0.08 -3.55
N SER A 9 0.94 -0.83 -2.76
CA SER A 9 -0.12 -1.74 -3.20
C SER A 9 -1.42 -1.02 -3.62
N LEU A 10 -1.64 0.22 -3.19
CA LEU A 10 -2.85 0.99 -3.52
C LEU A 10 -2.96 1.31 -5.03
N ILE A 11 -1.89 1.16 -5.81
CA ILE A 11 -1.92 1.35 -7.27
C ILE A 11 -2.91 0.40 -7.99
N LYS A 12 -3.32 -0.69 -7.32
CA LYS A 12 -4.26 -1.69 -7.84
C LYS A 12 -5.72 -1.42 -7.44
N GLU A 13 -5.95 -0.42 -6.58
CA GLU A 13 -7.29 -0.07 -6.12
C GLU A 13 -8.07 0.68 -7.18
N LYS A 14 -9.41 0.64 -7.07
CA LYS A 14 -10.30 1.41 -7.97
C LYS A 14 -10.66 2.79 -7.41
N SER A 15 -10.52 2.97 -6.11
CA SER A 15 -10.89 4.22 -5.44
C SER A 15 -9.94 5.34 -5.86
N PRO A 16 -10.44 6.46 -6.43
CA PRO A 16 -9.59 7.60 -6.78
C PRO A 16 -8.79 8.14 -5.59
N TYR A 17 -9.38 8.09 -4.40
CA TYR A 17 -8.71 8.51 -3.16
C TYR A 17 -7.50 7.61 -2.83
N LEU A 18 -7.65 6.29 -2.96
CA LEU A 18 -6.54 5.36 -2.68
C LEU A 18 -5.44 5.47 -3.74
N LEU A 19 -5.83 5.65 -5.01
CA LEU A 19 -4.88 5.84 -6.12
C LEU A 19 -4.05 7.12 -5.94
N GLN A 20 -4.63 8.19 -5.38
CA GLN A 20 -3.89 9.41 -5.06
C GLN A 20 -2.73 9.17 -4.08
N HIS A 21 -2.83 8.13 -3.24
CA HIS A 21 -1.82 7.75 -2.25
C HIS A 21 -0.91 6.60 -2.70
N ALA A 22 -1.07 6.10 -3.93
CA ALA A 22 -0.32 4.96 -4.44
C ALA A 22 1.19 5.23 -4.56
N HIS A 23 1.60 6.49 -4.69
CA HIS A 23 3.00 6.88 -4.84
C HIS A 23 3.61 7.54 -3.59
N ASN A 24 2.90 7.48 -2.46
CA ASN A 24 3.44 7.95 -1.20
C ASN A 24 4.59 7.04 -0.72
N PRO A 25 5.58 7.58 0.02
CA PRO A 25 6.73 6.81 0.51
C PRO A 25 6.36 5.74 1.53
N VAL A 26 5.21 5.89 2.20
CA VAL A 26 4.66 4.85 3.07
C VAL A 26 4.15 3.71 2.21
N ASN A 27 4.59 2.48 2.51
CA ASN A 27 4.15 1.28 1.82
C ASN A 27 2.72 0.88 2.26
N TRP A 28 1.73 1.67 1.88
CA TRP A 28 0.34 1.41 2.18
C TRP A 28 -0.14 0.13 1.51
N HIS A 29 -0.97 -0.62 2.24
CA HIS A 29 -1.72 -1.74 1.71
C HIS A 29 -3.22 -1.47 1.83
N PRO A 30 -4.04 -1.92 0.87
CA PRO A 30 -5.47 -1.86 1.03
C PRO A 30 -5.90 -2.75 2.20
N TRP A 31 -7.03 -2.40 2.81
CA TRP A 31 -7.59 -3.23 3.87
C TRP A 31 -7.98 -4.62 3.34
N GLY A 32 -7.59 -5.68 4.05
CA GLY A 32 -7.85 -7.07 3.69
C GLY A 32 -7.03 -8.01 4.56
N ASP A 33 -7.08 -9.31 4.28
CA ASP A 33 -6.37 -10.31 5.10
C ASP A 33 -4.85 -10.30 4.90
N GLU A 34 -4.39 -9.90 3.71
CA GLU A 34 -2.98 -9.97 3.32
C GLU A 34 -2.05 -9.13 4.22
N PRO A 35 -2.35 -7.86 4.56
CA PRO A 35 -1.49 -7.07 5.45
C PRO A 35 -1.38 -7.65 6.86
N PHE A 36 -2.47 -8.21 7.40
CA PHE A 36 -2.45 -8.89 8.70
C PHE A 36 -1.60 -10.16 8.67
N LYS A 37 -1.68 -10.93 7.58
CA LYS A 37 -0.84 -12.11 7.38
C LYS A 37 0.64 -11.73 7.33
N ILE A 38 1.00 -10.71 6.56
CA ILE A 38 2.36 -10.16 6.48
C ILE A 38 2.84 -9.72 7.87
N ALA A 39 2.00 -8.98 8.61
CA ALA A 39 2.33 -8.50 9.95
C ALA A 39 2.62 -9.66 10.91
N LYS A 40 1.78 -10.70 10.89
CA LYS A 40 1.95 -11.92 11.70
C LYS A 40 3.22 -12.68 11.34
N GLU A 41 3.49 -12.91 10.04
CA GLU A 41 4.66 -13.64 9.57
C GLU A 41 5.96 -12.92 9.90
N LYS A 42 5.98 -11.59 9.74
CA LYS A 42 7.15 -10.75 10.03
C LYS A 42 7.27 -10.36 11.51
N LYS A 43 6.27 -10.71 12.34
CA LYS A 43 6.19 -10.34 13.77
C LYS A 43 6.30 -8.82 13.99
N ILE A 44 5.56 -8.06 13.20
CA ILE A 44 5.48 -6.59 13.29
C ILE A 44 4.03 -6.16 13.60
N PRO A 45 3.82 -4.98 14.19
CA PRO A 45 2.49 -4.41 14.32
C PRO A 45 1.91 -4.02 12.96
N VAL A 46 0.58 -3.83 12.93
CA VAL A 46 -0.16 -3.19 11.83
C VAL A 46 -0.22 -1.69 12.09
#